data_AF-A0A5B0RP70-F1
#
_entry.id   AF-A0A5B0RP70-F1
#
_cell.length_a   1.000
_cell.length_b   1.000
_cell.length_c   1.000
_cell.angle_alpha   90.00
_cell.angle_beta   90.00
_cell.angle_gamma   90.00
#
_symmetry.space_group_name_H-M   'P 1'
#
loop_
_entity.id
_entity.type
_entity.pdbx_description
1 polymer ?
#
loop_
_entity_poly.entity_id
_entity_poly.type
_entity_poly.pdbx_seq_one_letter_code
_entity_poly.pdbx_strand_id
1 'polypeptide(L)'
;MVIRKWYRMGTSDHWTPRFKSLPPQAKEATLSFVKLLGPDTEYGSEALDHFRSLVEGQTLVANIDYRDPSQNGRLHLSLYDTADSPTSTSSLNHRLVREGFALINLKAPYRSAYQEQYSALENAKQEAKRNRAGAYEFGDAFDD
;
A
#
# COMPACT_ATOMS: atom_id res chain seq x y z
N MET A 1 5.80 -5.79 13.78
CA MET A 1 5.65 -6.82 14.83
C MET A 1 5.21 -6.12 16.10
N VAL A 2 3.93 -6.22 16.51
CA VAL A 2 3.42 -5.50 17.70
C VAL A 2 3.29 -6.49 18.86
N ILE A 3 4.12 -6.27 19.88
CA ILE A 3 4.13 -7.02 21.13
C ILE A 3 2.83 -6.71 21.88
N ARG A 4 1.92 -7.68 21.95
CA ARG A 4 0.70 -7.59 22.76
C ARG A 4 1.03 -7.93 24.21
N LYS A 5 0.98 -6.92 25.08
CA LYS A 5 0.92 -7.12 26.54
C LYS A 5 -0.48 -7.58 26.88
N TRP A 6 -0.63 -8.86 27.22
CA TRP A 6 -1.89 -9.44 27.65
C TRP A 6 -2.25 -8.91 29.04
N TYR A 7 -3.24 -8.00 29.12
CA TYR A 7 -4.00 -7.83 30.34
C TYR A 7 -5.19 -8.79 30.27
N ARG A 8 -5.17 -9.83 31.09
CA ARG A 8 -6.26 -10.80 31.22
C ARG A 8 -7.45 -10.07 31.85
N MET A 9 -8.35 -9.55 31.01
CA MET A 9 -9.61 -8.95 31.45
C MET A 9 -10.73 -9.95 31.15
N GLY A 10 -11.53 -10.21 32.20
CA GLY A 10 -12.55 -11.24 32.21
C GLY A 10 -13.56 -11.11 31.09
N THR A 11 -13.96 -12.27 30.58
CA THR A 11 -15.10 -12.46 29.70
C THR A 11 -16.39 -11.99 30.38
N SER A 12 -16.97 -10.88 29.93
CA SER A 12 -18.40 -10.60 30.08
C SER A 12 -18.84 -9.60 29.01
N ASP A 13 -19.35 -10.13 27.90
CA ASP A 13 -19.99 -9.40 26.80
C ASP A 13 -21.21 -8.62 27.28
N HIS A 14 -21.02 -7.33 27.56
CA HIS A 14 -22.12 -6.38 27.65
C HIS A 14 -21.76 -5.13 26.84
N TRP A 15 -21.60 -5.32 25.52
CA TRP A 15 -21.59 -4.22 24.57
C TRP A 15 -22.92 -3.45 24.71
N THR A 16 -22.87 -2.27 25.30
CA THR A 16 -24.04 -1.38 25.39
C THR A 16 -24.64 -1.19 24.00
N PRO A 17 -25.98 -1.28 23.83
CA PRO A 17 -26.65 -1.28 22.51
C PRO A 17 -26.25 -0.13 21.58
N ARG A 18 -25.82 1.00 22.15
CA ARG A 18 -25.39 2.20 21.45
C ARG A 18 -24.13 2.02 20.58
N PHE A 19 -23.31 0.99 20.82
CA PHE A 19 -22.14 0.68 19.98
C PHE A 19 -22.44 -0.34 18.87
N LYS A 20 -23.61 -0.98 18.87
CA LYS A 20 -24.01 -1.94 17.81
C LYS A 20 -24.47 -1.26 16.52
N SER A 21 -24.79 0.03 16.56
CA SER A 21 -25.29 0.79 15.41
C SER A 21 -24.20 1.44 14.56
N LEU A 22 -22.94 1.41 15.00
CA LEU A 22 -21.83 2.01 14.24
C LEU A 22 -21.36 1.03 13.16
N PRO A 23 -21.22 1.47 11.89
CA PRO A 23 -20.60 0.64 10.87
C PRO A 23 -19.13 0.37 11.21
N PRO A 24 -18.52 -0.68 10.65
CA PRO A 24 -17.08 -0.93 10.80
C PRO A 24 -16.28 0.32 10.40
N GLN A 25 -15.43 0.78 11.31
CA GLN A 25 -14.61 1.99 11.11
C GLN A 25 -13.35 1.70 10.30
N ALA A 26 -12.84 0.46 10.36
CA ALA A 26 -11.75 -0.01 9.52
C ALA A 26 -12.31 -0.71 8.28
N LYS A 27 -11.74 -0.39 7.11
CA LYS A 27 -12.03 -1.05 5.84
C LYS A 27 -10.77 -1.69 5.31
N GLU A 28 -10.90 -2.92 4.82
CA GLU A 28 -9.81 -3.60 4.16
C GLU A 28 -9.60 -3.04 2.75
N ALA A 29 -8.34 -2.83 2.38
CA ALA A 29 -7.94 -2.28 1.10
C ALA A 29 -6.55 -2.79 0.70
N THR A 30 -6.22 -2.64 -0.57
CA THR A 30 -4.89 -2.87 -1.13
C THR A 30 -4.41 -1.61 -1.84
N LEU A 31 -3.09 -1.45 -1.97
CA LEU A 31 -2.54 -0.41 -2.82
C LEU A 31 -2.85 -0.71 -4.29
N SER A 32 -3.23 0.33 -5.03
CA SER A 32 -3.44 0.28 -6.47
C SER A 32 -2.12 0.09 -7.20
N PHE A 33 -2.14 -0.76 -8.23
CA PHE A 33 -1.03 -1.03 -9.15
C PHE A 33 0.28 -1.53 -8.55
N VAL A 34 0.42 -1.64 -7.23
CA VAL A 34 1.70 -1.99 -6.59
C VAL A 34 1.53 -3.07 -5.55
N LYS A 35 2.58 -3.88 -5.36
CA LYS A 35 2.68 -4.87 -4.30
C LYS A 35 4.02 -4.64 -3.59
N LEU A 36 3.99 -4.48 -2.27
CA LEU A 36 5.22 -4.42 -1.46
C LEU A 36 6.03 -5.70 -1.66
N LEU A 37 7.35 -5.56 -1.57
CA LEU A 37 8.23 -6.70 -1.54
C LEU A 37 7.86 -7.62 -0.36
N GLY A 38 7.71 -8.90 -0.67
CA GLY A 38 7.23 -9.88 0.28
C GLY A 38 8.34 -10.41 1.18
N PRO A 39 7.98 -11.12 2.26
CA PRO A 39 8.94 -11.72 3.20
C PRO A 39 9.79 -12.83 2.56
N ASP A 40 9.43 -13.28 1.36
CA ASP A 40 10.18 -14.19 0.49
C ASP A 40 11.40 -13.51 -0.18
N THR A 41 11.51 -12.19 -0.09
CA THR A 41 12.64 -11.39 -0.58
C THR A 41 13.51 -10.93 0.58
N GLU A 42 14.82 -10.75 0.35
CA GLU A 42 15.73 -10.23 1.38
C GLU A 42 15.34 -8.81 1.86
N TYR A 43 14.68 -8.04 1.00
CA TYR A 43 14.21 -6.68 1.26
C TYR A 43 12.80 -6.60 1.85
N GLY A 44 12.11 -7.72 2.06
CA GLY A 44 10.69 -7.73 2.45
C GLY A 44 10.42 -7.08 3.81
N SER A 45 11.33 -7.28 4.76
CA SER A 45 11.22 -6.66 6.10
C SER A 45 11.42 -5.15 6.03
N GLU A 46 12.43 -4.69 5.29
CA GLU A 46 12.71 -3.27 5.09
C GLU A 46 11.58 -2.57 4.32
N ALA A 47 11.06 -3.18 3.26
CA ALA A 47 9.91 -2.65 2.51
C ALA A 47 8.67 -2.46 3.40
N LEU A 48 8.40 -3.43 4.28
CA LEU A 48 7.28 -3.35 5.21
C LEU A 48 7.49 -2.25 6.26
N ASP A 49 8.68 -2.14 6.83
CA ASP A 49 8.98 -1.13 7.85
C ASP A 49 9.05 0.28 7.26
N HIS A 50 9.55 0.41 6.03
CA HIS A 50 9.47 1.66 5.28
C HIS A 50 8.01 2.04 5.04
N PHE A 51 7.17 1.12 4.55
CA PHE A 51 5.76 1.40 4.34
C PHE A 51 5.07 1.83 5.64
N ARG A 52 5.33 1.14 6.75
CA ARG A 52 4.82 1.53 8.07
C ARG A 52 5.22 2.94 8.46
N SER A 53 6.48 3.32 8.25
CA SER A 53 6.95 4.66 8.58
C SER A 53 6.21 5.77 7.83
N LEU A 54 5.67 5.46 6.64
CA LEU A 54 4.88 6.39 5.83
C LEU A 54 3.40 6.47 6.23
N VAL A 55 2.83 5.43 6.84
CA VAL A 55 1.37 5.33 7.04
C VAL A 55 0.93 5.20 8.50
N GLU A 56 1.75 4.64 9.37
CA GLU A 56 1.37 4.43 10.77
C GLU A 56 1.28 5.78 11.50
N GLY A 57 0.11 6.04 12.10
CA GLY A 57 -0.16 7.29 12.81
C GLY A 57 -0.37 8.51 11.91
N GLN A 58 -0.32 8.35 10.59
CA GLN A 58 -0.51 9.45 9.64
C GLN A 58 -1.98 9.60 9.23
N THR A 59 -2.38 10.84 8.97
CA THR A 59 -3.62 11.13 8.25
C THR A 59 -3.27 11.30 6.78
N LEU A 60 -3.88 10.50 5.91
CA LEU A 60 -3.59 10.48 4.47
C LEU A 60 -4.87 10.66 3.68
N VAL A 61 -4.74 11.15 2.45
CA VAL A 61 -5.83 11.16 1.47
C VAL A 61 -5.80 9.85 0.70
N ALA A 62 -6.93 9.13 0.69
CA ALA A 62 -7.08 7.88 -0.06
C ALA A 62 -8.02 8.08 -1.25
N ASN A 63 -7.50 7.91 -2.46
CA ASN A 63 -8.32 7.82 -3.67
C ASN A 63 -8.73 6.35 -3.91
N ILE A 64 -10.02 6.10 -4.20
CA ILE A 64 -10.51 4.77 -4.53
C ILE A 64 -10.46 4.60 -6.06
N ASP A 65 -9.42 3.93 -6.56
CA ASP A 65 -9.22 3.77 -8.01
C ASP A 65 -10.11 2.67 -8.59
N TYR A 66 -10.35 1.62 -7.79
CA TYR A 66 -11.13 0.46 -8.19
C TYR A 66 -11.76 -0.26 -7.00
N ARG A 67 -12.91 -0.89 -7.24
CA ARG A 67 -13.58 -1.80 -6.30
C ARG A 67 -13.65 -3.15 -6.96
N ASP A 68 -12.93 -4.13 -6.42
CA ASP A 68 -12.83 -5.46 -7.02
C ASP A 68 -14.10 -6.27 -6.72
N PRO A 69 -14.96 -6.53 -7.73
CA PRO A 69 -16.19 -7.30 -7.53
C PRO A 69 -15.91 -8.78 -7.25
N SER A 70 -14.74 -9.29 -7.64
CA SER A 70 -14.33 -10.69 -7.40
C SER A 70 -13.82 -10.95 -5.98
N GLN A 71 -13.47 -9.88 -5.25
CA GLN A 71 -12.91 -9.95 -3.89
C GLN A 71 -13.80 -9.21 -2.87
N ASN A 72 -15.10 -9.51 -2.88
CA ASN A 72 -16.08 -8.92 -1.95
C ASN A 72 -16.05 -7.37 -1.90
N GLY A 73 -15.74 -6.72 -3.03
CA GLY A 73 -15.64 -5.26 -3.11
C GLY A 73 -14.38 -4.68 -2.49
N ARG A 74 -13.27 -5.45 -2.38
CA ARG A 74 -11.98 -4.97 -1.89
C ARG A 74 -11.56 -3.70 -2.63
N LEU A 75 -11.16 -2.69 -1.87
CA LEU A 75 -10.77 -1.39 -2.40
C LEU A 75 -9.32 -1.42 -2.87
N HIS A 76 -9.07 -0.87 -4.06
CA HIS A 76 -7.73 -0.53 -4.52
C HIS A 76 -7.54 0.97 -4.37
N LEU A 77 -6.49 1.37 -3.65
CA LEU A 77 -6.28 2.75 -3.24
C LEU A 77 -4.94 3.31 -3.70
N SER A 78 -4.96 4.58 -4.09
CA SER A 78 -3.78 5.43 -4.16
C SER A 78 -3.77 6.35 -2.94
N LEU A 79 -2.66 6.34 -2.19
CA LEU A 79 -2.51 7.13 -0.97
C LEU A 79 -1.66 8.37 -1.24
N TYR A 80 -2.04 9.49 -0.64
CA TYR A 80 -1.40 10.79 -0.79
C TYR A 80 -1.24 11.47 0.56
N ASP A 81 -0.20 12.30 0.70
CA ASP A 81 -0.12 13.24 1.80
C ASP A 81 -1.27 14.25 1.72
N THR A 82 -1.75 14.71 2.87
CA THR A 82 -2.77 15.77 2.96
C THR A 82 -2.31 17.12 2.40
N ALA A 83 -1.00 17.38 2.36
CA ALA A 83 -0.43 18.62 1.84
C ALA A 83 -0.27 18.61 0.31
N ASP A 84 -0.24 17.41 -0.30
CA ASP A 84 0.06 17.25 -1.72
C ASP A 84 -1.22 17.21 -2.56
N SER A 85 -1.15 17.81 -3.75
CA SER A 85 -2.18 17.63 -4.76
C SER A 85 -2.06 16.22 -5.38
N PRO A 86 -3.17 15.48 -5.56
CA PRO A 86 -3.12 14.17 -6.18
C PRO A 86 -2.68 14.25 -7.65
N THR A 87 -1.53 13.67 -7.96
CA THR A 87 -1.00 13.52 -9.32
C THR A 87 -0.54 12.08 -9.55
N SER A 88 -0.09 11.77 -10.77
CA SER A 88 0.46 10.45 -11.11
C SER A 88 1.77 10.12 -10.37
N THR A 89 2.50 11.14 -9.87
CA THR A 89 3.81 10.98 -9.22
C THR A 89 3.82 11.32 -7.72
N SER A 90 2.77 11.96 -7.19
CA SER A 90 2.69 12.34 -5.77
C SER A 90 2.16 11.24 -4.84
N SER A 91 1.71 10.11 -5.38
CA SER A 91 1.21 9.01 -4.54
C SER A 91 2.33 8.29 -3.79
N LEU A 92 2.02 7.81 -2.59
CA LEU A 92 2.92 6.91 -1.84
C LEU A 92 3.18 5.61 -2.63
N ASN A 93 2.21 5.15 -3.43
CA ASN A 93 2.36 3.99 -4.31
C ASN A 93 3.52 4.20 -5.29
N HIS A 94 3.56 5.38 -5.94
CA HIS A 94 4.64 5.77 -6.85
C HIS A 94 5.97 5.90 -6.11
N ARG A 95 5.97 6.52 -4.93
CA ARG A 95 7.16 6.66 -4.09
C ARG A 95 7.78 5.30 -3.74
N LEU A 96 6.98 4.32 -3.32
CA LEU A 96 7.45 2.99 -2.97
C LEU A 96 8.13 2.27 -4.14
N VAL A 97 7.61 2.42 -5.37
CA VAL A 97 8.24 1.85 -6.57
C VAL A 97 9.56 2.56 -6.87
N ARG A 98 9.57 3.90 -6.82
CA ARG A 98 10.77 4.72 -7.06
C ARG A 98 11.90 4.44 -6.06
N GLU A 99 11.55 4.09 -4.83
CA GLU A 99 12.47 3.73 -3.75
C GLU A 99 12.87 2.25 -3.78
N GLY A 100 12.30 1.44 -4.68
CA GLY A 100 12.66 0.03 -4.84
C GLY A 100 12.06 -0.91 -3.79
N PHE A 101 10.96 -0.50 -3.13
CA PHE A 101 10.27 -1.28 -2.08
C PHE A 101 8.95 -1.91 -2.53
N ALA A 102 8.55 -1.68 -3.79
CA ALA A 102 7.34 -2.28 -4.36
C ALA A 102 7.52 -2.64 -5.84
N LEU A 103 6.82 -3.69 -6.26
CA LEU A 103 6.71 -4.14 -7.64
C LEU A 103 5.39 -3.65 -8.25
N ILE A 104 5.39 -3.43 -9.57
CA ILE A 104 4.21 -3.04 -10.33
C ILE A 104 3.36 -4.29 -10.64
N ASN A 105 2.06 -4.21 -10.39
CA ASN A 105 1.09 -5.22 -10.77
C ASN A 105 0.66 -5.03 -12.23
N LEU A 106 1.27 -5.82 -13.12
CA LEU A 106 1.00 -5.81 -14.56
C LEU A 106 -0.44 -6.20 -14.93
N LYS A 107 -1.19 -6.84 -14.02
CA LYS A 107 -2.50 -7.46 -14.27
C LYS A 107 -3.69 -6.69 -13.68
N ALA A 108 -3.51 -5.43 -13.28
CA ALA A 108 -4.59 -4.63 -12.73
C ALA A 108 -5.73 -4.44 -13.76
N PRO A 109 -6.98 -4.87 -13.47
CA PRO A 109 -8.08 -4.86 -14.45
C PRO A 109 -8.54 -3.45 -14.85
N TYR A 110 -8.19 -2.45 -14.06
CA TYR A 110 -8.51 -1.04 -14.28
C TYR A 110 -7.37 -0.25 -14.92
N ARG A 111 -6.27 -0.91 -15.36
CA ARG A 111 -5.11 -0.25 -15.97
C ARG A 111 -5.46 0.66 -17.15
N SER A 112 -6.42 0.24 -17.99
CA SER A 112 -6.81 1.02 -19.18
C SER A 112 -7.39 2.39 -18.84
N ALA A 113 -7.97 2.57 -17.66
CA ALA A 113 -8.53 3.84 -17.20
C ALA A 113 -7.48 4.79 -16.59
N TYR A 114 -6.29 4.27 -16.23
CA TYR A 114 -5.25 4.99 -15.49
C TYR A 114 -3.88 4.84 -16.17
N GLN A 115 -3.83 5.06 -17.48
CA GLN A 115 -2.61 4.88 -18.27
C GLN A 115 -1.48 5.84 -17.84
N GLU A 116 -1.83 7.06 -17.43
CA GLU A 116 -0.85 8.05 -16.98
C GLU A 116 -0.18 7.61 -15.67
N GLN A 117 -0.97 7.23 -14.67
CA GLN A 117 -0.48 6.73 -13.38
C GLN A 117 0.37 5.47 -13.58
N TYR A 118 -0.09 4.55 -14.43
CA TYR A 118 0.66 3.35 -14.75
C TYR A 118 2.01 3.68 -15.43
N SER A 119 2.02 4.63 -16.37
CA SER A 119 3.26 5.06 -17.05
C SER A 119 4.23 5.74 -16.08
N ALA A 120 3.72 6.52 -15.12
CA ALA A 120 4.52 7.10 -14.06
C ALA A 120 5.17 6.02 -13.19
N LEU A 121 4.45 4.94 -12.86
CA LEU A 121 5.01 3.80 -12.12
C LEU A 121 6.14 3.10 -12.88
N GLU A 122 5.98 2.88 -14.18
CA GLU A 122 7.06 2.29 -14.99
C GLU A 122 8.29 3.19 -15.03
N ASN A 123 8.11 4.51 -15.15
CA ASN A 123 9.21 5.47 -15.06
C ASN A 123 9.89 5.42 -13.68
N ALA A 124 9.11 5.33 -12.60
CA ALA A 124 9.65 5.16 -11.25
C ALA A 124 10.46 3.88 -11.10
N LYS A 125 10.02 2.76 -11.71
CA LYS A 125 10.78 1.50 -11.73
C LYS A 125 12.12 1.69 -12.42
N GLN A 126 12.14 2.36 -13.58
CA GLN A 126 13.39 2.65 -14.30
C GLN A 126 14.32 3.56 -13.50
N GLU A 127 13.77 4.55 -12.79
CA GLU A 127 14.54 5.41 -11.88
C GLU A 127 15.15 4.60 -10.74
N ALA A 128 14.38 3.71 -10.11
CA ALA A 128 14.86 2.84 -9.03
C ALA A 128 16.01 1.94 -9.51
N LYS A 129 15.87 1.31 -10.69
CA LYS A 129 16.93 0.52 -11.33
C LYS A 129 18.19 1.36 -11.61
N ARG A 130 18.03 2.54 -12.20
CA ARG A 130 19.16 3.45 -12.51
C ARG A 130 19.90 3.89 -11.25
N ASN A 131 19.16 4.23 -10.21
CA ASN A 131 19.72 4.74 -8.96
C ASN A 131 20.15 3.61 -8.01
N ARG A 132 19.95 2.34 -8.38
CA ARG A 132 20.19 1.18 -7.52
C ARG A 132 19.50 1.30 -6.16
N ALA A 133 18.25 1.77 -6.17
CA ALA A 133 17.47 2.03 -4.97
C ALA A 133 16.84 0.75 -4.42
N GLY A 134 16.84 0.61 -3.09
CA GLY A 134 16.21 -0.50 -2.38
C GLY A 134 16.69 -1.84 -2.93
N ALA A 135 15.75 -2.67 -3.35
CA ALA A 135 16.06 -4.00 -3.87
C ALA A 135 16.89 -4.02 -5.17
N TYR A 136 17.13 -2.88 -5.82
CA TYR A 136 17.97 -2.79 -7.00
C TYR A 136 19.46 -2.49 -6.70
N GLU A 137 19.88 -2.53 -5.43
CA GLU A 137 21.27 -2.24 -4.99
C GLU A 137 22.32 -3.08 -5.75
N PHE A 138 22.04 -4.37 -5.95
CA PHE A 138 22.95 -5.33 -6.59
C PHE A 138 22.62 -5.65 -8.06
N GLY A 139 21.68 -4.93 -8.68
CA GLY A 139 21.21 -5.19 -10.04
C GLY A 139 19.71 -5.50 -10.09
N ASP A 140 19.25 -6.12 -11.18
CA ASP A 140 17.83 -6.47 -11.31
C ASP A 140 17.51 -7.66 -10.40
N ALA A 141 16.86 -7.40 -9.27
CA ALA A 141 16.58 -8.42 -8.25
C ALA A 141 15.31 -9.25 -8.54
N PHE A 142 14.53 -8.88 -9.56
CA PHE A 142 13.24 -9.51 -9.84
C PHE A 142 13.06 -9.77 -11.32
N ASP A 143 12.56 -10.97 -11.66
CA ASP A 143 12.03 -11.24 -12.99
C ASP A 143 10.65 -10.57 -13.13
N ASP A 144 10.49 -9.74 -14.18
CA ASP A 144 9.25 -9.03 -14.54
C ASP A 144 8.11 -9.99 -14.96
#